data_AF-A0A0R0JDY0-F1
#
_entry.id   AF-A0A0R0JDY0-F1
#
_cell.length_a   1.000
_cell.length_b   1.000
_cell.length_c   1.000
_cell.angle_alpha   90.00
_cell.angle_beta   90.00
_cell.angle_gamma   90.00
#
_symmetry.space_group_name_H-M   'P 1'
#
loop_
_entity.id
_entity.type
_entity.pdbx_description
1 polymer ?
#
loop_
_entity_poly.entity_id
_entity_poly.type
_entity_poly.pdbx_seq_one_letter_code
_entity_poly.pdbx_strand_id
1 'polypeptide(L)' 'MFFPYTQAGLLLVEHGADVYQIDRVITKFKIPMGPFRLVDLVGFGVAIATGMQFIQNFPERTYKSMLIPLLH' A
#
# COMPACT_ATOMS: atom_id res chain seq x y z
N MET A 1 -8.62 0.99 2.84
CA MET A 1 -7.35 0.34 2.45
C MET A 1 -7.01 -0.73 3.48
N PHE A 2 -6.59 -1.93 3.09
CA PHE A 2 -6.35 -3.01 4.05
C PHE A 2 -4.97 -2.83 4.73
N PHE A 3 -4.97 -2.67 6.06
CA PHE A 3 -3.85 -2.15 6.85
C PHE A 3 -2.48 -2.82 6.57
N PRO A 4 -2.28 -4.13 6.82
CA PRO A 4 -0.98 -4.75 6.57
C PRO A 4 -0.68 -4.90 5.08
N TYR A 5 -1.71 -4.87 4.24
CA TYR A 5 -1.62 -5.26 2.83
C TYR A 5 -0.93 -4.20 1.98
N THR A 6 -1.35 -2.94 2.10
CA THR A 6 -0.67 -1.84 1.41
C THR A 6 0.70 -1.57 2.03
N GLN A 7 0.85 -1.69 3.35
CA GLN A 7 2.13 -1.50 4.03
C GLN A 7 3.19 -2.51 3.58
N ALA A 8 2.84 -3.80 3.48
CA ALA A 8 3.76 -4.83 2.99
C ALA A 8 4.13 -4.60 1.52
N GLY A 9 3.16 -4.17 0.69
CA GLY A 9 3.44 -3.78 -0.70
C GLY A 9 4.46 -2.65 -0.77
N LEU A 10 4.25 -1.57 -0.01
CA LEU A 10 5.14 -0.41 0.04
C LEU A 10 6.55 -0.80 0.52
N LEU A 11 6.64 -1.61 1.58
CA LEU A 11 7.91 -2.14 2.07
C LEU A 11 8.66 -2.88 0.96
N LEU A 12 7.99 -3.78 0.24
CA LEU A 12 8.62 -4.55 -0.84
C LEU A 12 9.12 -3.66 -1.98
N VAL A 13 8.35 -2.64 -2.36
CA VAL A 13 8.76 -1.70 -3.42
C VAL A 13 9.99 -0.90 -3.00
N GLU A 14 10.05 -0.44 -1.75
CA GLU A 14 11.24 0.24 -1.24
C GLU A 14 12.47 -0.68 -1.16
N HIS A 15 12.26 -1.99 -1.11
CA HIS A 15 13.32 -3.00 -1.23
C HIS A 15 13.59 -3.43 -2.69
N GLY A 16 13.03 -2.73 -3.68
CA GLY A 16 13.30 -2.92 -5.10
C GLY A 16 12.36 -3.88 -5.83
N ALA A 17 11.28 -4.34 -5.20
CA ALA A 17 10.27 -5.13 -5.90
C ALA A 17 9.43 -4.26 -6.86
N ASP A 18 9.07 -4.80 -8.02
CA ASP A 18 8.22 -4.12 -8.99
C ASP A 18 6.74 -4.11 -8.56
N VAL A 19 6.09 -2.94 -8.68
CA VAL A 19 4.68 -2.74 -8.28
C VAL A 19 3.72 -3.68 -9.01
N TYR A 20 3.93 -3.88 -10.32
CA TYR A 20 3.07 -4.73 -11.14
C TYR A 20 3.32 -6.22 -10.85
N GLN A 21 4.56 -6.60 -10.55
CA GLN A 21 4.90 -7.94 -10.11
C GLN A 21 4.22 -8.28 -8.78
N ILE A 22 4.21 -7.36 -7.80
CA ILE A 22 3.51 -7.55 -6.53
C ILE A 22 2.02 -7.78 -6.79
N ASP A 23 1.37 -6.88 -7.53
CA ASP A 23 -0.05 -6.98 -7.83
C ASP A 23 -0.42 -8.28 -8.57
N ARG A 24 0.44 -8.73 -9.48
CA ARG A 24 0.25 -9.99 -10.21
C ARG A 24 0.45 -11.23 -9.34
N VAL A 25 1.45 -11.26 -8.46
CA VAL A 25 1.71 -12.43 -7.61
C VAL A 25 0.59 -12.64 -6.61
N ILE A 26 0.00 -11.54 -6.10
CA ILE A 26 -1.14 -11.57 -5.20
C ILE A 26 -2.31 -12.41 -5.74
N THR A 27 -2.57 -12.38 -7.05
CA THR A 27 -3.72 -13.10 -7.63
C THR A 27 -3.61 -14.61 -7.44
N LYS A 28 -2.40 -15.14 -7.21
CA LYS A 28 -2.17 -16.56 -6.89
C LYS A 28 -2.69 -16.95 -5.50
N PHE A 29 -2.84 -15.98 -4.59
CA PHE A 29 -3.38 -16.17 -3.24
C PHE A 29 -4.90 -16.02 -3.17
N LYS A 30 -5.60 -16.04 -4.31
CA LYS A 30 -7.05 -15.80 -4.41
C LYS A 30 -7.49 -14.41 -3.93
N ILE A 31 -6.57 -13.46 -3.87
CA ILE A 31 -6.89 -12.04 -3.64
C ILE A 31 -7.01 -11.38 -5.03
N PRO A 32 -8.16 -10.83 -5.41
CA PRO A 32 -8.42 -10.41 -6.80
C PRO A 32 -7.70 -9.12 -7.20
N MET A 33 -7.26 -8.32 -6.22
CA MET A 33 -6.70 -6.99 -6.46
C MET A 33 -5.48 -6.77 -5.59
N GLY A 34 -4.36 -6.46 -6.25
CA GLY A 34 -3.11 -6.09 -5.62
C GLY A 34 -3.18 -4.79 -4.81
N PRO A 35 -2.24 -4.56 -3.88
CA PRO A 35 -2.24 -3.36 -3.05
C PRO A 35 -2.12 -2.08 -3.87
N PHE A 36 -1.38 -2.08 -4.99
CA PHE A 36 -1.15 -0.86 -5.79
C PHE A 36 -2.34 -0.54 -6.67
N ARG A 37 -2.93 -1.55 -7.33
CA ARG A 37 -4.19 -1.41 -8.04
C ARG A 37 -5.34 -0.98 -7.13
N LEU A 38 -5.35 -1.42 -5.86
CA LEU A 38 -6.33 -0.95 -4.88
C LEU A 38 -6.11 0.53 -4.53
N VAL A 39 -4.86 0.96 -4.37
CA VAL A 39 -4.53 2.38 -4.12
C VAL A 39 -4.95 3.24 -5.32
N ASP A 40 -4.63 2.80 -6.54
CA ASP A 40 -4.99 3.50 -7.78
C ASP A 40 -6.52 3.63 -7.93
N LEU A 41 -7.26 2.55 -7.71
CA LEU A 41 -8.71 2.55 -7.77
C LEU A 41 -9.37 3.49 -6.75
N VAL A 42 -8.83 3.57 -5.54
CA VAL A 42 -9.36 4.39 -4.45
C VAL A 42 -8.88 5.84 -4.55
N GLY A 43 -7.76 6.08 -5.24
CA GLY A 43 -7.10 7.37 -5.40
C GLY A 43 -6.09 7.70 -4.29
N PHE A 44 -5.04 8.43 -4.66
CA PHE A 44 -3.94 8.77 -3.73
C PHE A 44 -4.38 9.66 -2.57
N GLY A 45 -5.35 10.56 -2.75
CA GLY A 45 -5.83 11.43 -1.67
C GLY A 45 -6.45 10.63 -0.52
N VAL A 46 -7.26 9.63 -0.85
CA VAL A 46 -7.85 8.71 0.14
C VAL A 46 -6.77 7.79 0.73
N ALA A 47 -5.78 7.38 -0.05
CA ALA A 47 -4.64 6.61 0.43
C ALA A 47 -3.84 7.35 1.50
N ILE A 48 -3.53 8.63 1.26
CA ILE A 48 -2.83 9.51 2.21
C ILE A 48 -3.69 9.73 3.46
N ALA A 49 -4.97 10.07 3.30
CA ALA A 49 -5.88 10.26 4.43
C ALA A 49 -5.98 9.02 5.32
N THR A 50 -6.08 7.84 4.71
CA THR A 50 -6.09 6.56 5.42
C THR A 50 -4.75 6.28 6.11
N GLY A 51 -3.63 6.55 5.43
CA GLY A 51 -2.28 6.42 5.99
C GLY A 51 -2.06 7.29 7.21
N MET A 52 -2.58 8.52 7.23
CA MET A 52 -2.55 9.39 8.41
C MET A 52 -3.30 8.78 9.60
N GLN A 53 -4.48 8.19 9.37
CA GLN A 53 -5.23 7.51 10.42
C GLN A 53 -4.46 6.31 11.00
N PHE A 54 -3.74 5.58 10.17
CA PHE A 54 -2.89 4.47 10.59
C PHE A 54 -1.72 4.92 11.46
N ILE A 55 -1.02 5.98 11.05
CA ILE A 55 0.09 6.54 11.82
C ILE A 55 -0.38 7.09 13.17
N GLN A 56 -1.53 7.76 13.21
CA GLN A 56 -2.08 8.35 14.45
C GLN A 56 -2.52 7.29 15.46
N ASN A 57 -3.22 6.25 15.00
CA ASN A 57 -3.83 5.26 15.90
C ASN A 57 -2.93 4.04 16.17
N PHE A 58 -1.98 3.75 15.27
CA PHE A 58 -1.10 2.59 15.35
C PHE A 58 0.35 2.95 14.99
N PRO A 59 0.99 3.92 15.67
CA PRO A 59 2.30 4.44 15.29
C PRO A 59 3.39 3.37 15.26
N GLU A 60 3.41 2.46 16.24
CA GLU A 60 4.40 1.38 16.37
C GLU A 60 4.17 0.22 15.38
N ARG A 61 3.00 0.15 14.76
CA ARG A 61 2.62 -0.93 13.83
C ARG A 61 2.45 -0.46 12.39
N THR A 62 2.78 0.79 12.10
CA THR A 62 2.57 1.39 10.79
C THR A 62 3.90 1.59 10.08
N TYR A 63 4.05 0.95 8.92
CA TYR A 63 5.15 1.23 8.02
C TYR A 63 4.95 2.59 7.35
N LYS A 64 5.87 3.53 7.62
CA LYS A 64 5.79 4.92 7.16
C LYS A 64 6.55 5.07 5.85
N SER A 65 5.89 4.80 4.74
CA SER A 65 6.44 5.03 3.40
C SER A 65 6.10 6.43 2.90
N MET A 66 7.05 7.05 2.19
CA MET A 66 6.85 8.32 1.49
C MET A 66 6.41 8.13 0.03
N LEU A 67 6.31 6.90 -0.47
CA LEU A 67 5.98 6.63 -1.88
C LEU A 67 4.62 7.20 -2.29
N ILE A 68 3.56 6.95 -1.52
CA ILE A 68 2.22 7.44 -1.87
C ILE A 68 2.13 8.97 -1.81
N PRO A 69 2.63 9.66 -0.76
CA PRO A 69 2.72 11.12 -0.75
C PRO A 69 3.49 11.74 -1.92
N LEU A 70 4.50 11.06 -2.46
CA LEU A 70 5.27 11.55 -3.62
C LEU A 70 4.52 11.40 -4.96
N LEU A 71 3.43 10.62 -5.00
CA LEU A 71 2.64 10.36 -6.21
C LEU A 71 1.35 11.19 -6.30
N HIS A 72 1.00 11.94 -5.26
CA HIS A 72 -0.21 12.77 -5.17
C HIS A 72 0.06 14.22 -5.56
#